data_AF-I4K5T0-F1
#
_entry.id   AF-I4K5T0-F1
#
_cell.length_a   1.000
_cell.length_b   1.000
_cell.length_c   1.000
_cell.angle_alpha   90.00
_cell.angle_beta   90.00
_cell.angle_gamma   90.00
#
_symmetry.space_group_name_H-M   'P 1'
#
loop_
_entity.id
_entity.type
_entity.pdbx_description
1 polymer ?
#
loop_
_entity_poly.entity_id
_entity_poly.type
_entity_poly.pdbx_seq_one_letter_code
_entity_poly.pdbx_strand_id
1 'polypeptide(L)'
;MFRALLYLPAALMALSLTACDDAPRFTKAEPGESRAGGAATVNKRDQNAFSLPSANLAPTRRLDFSVGNSFFRNPWVIAPSTTTARDGLGPLFNTNACQNCHIKDGRGHPPLPDAPNAVSMLVRLSIPDAQPYAKLIEQIGVVPEPVYGGQLQDMAVPGVAPEGKVRVDYTPVNVRFKDGTLVELRKPDLQITQLGYGPMHPDTRFSARIAPPMIGLGLLEAISDVDILRNTNPKTADEDAIVGRANWVWDDAQNKTVLGRFGWKAGQPNLNQQNVHAFSGDMGLTTSLRPFDDCTDAQVACKQAPNGNGPEGEPEVSDNILRLVLFYTRNLAVPARRDVDTPQVLAGKNLFYQAGCQGCHKPTFTTAANAAEPELANQLIRPYSDLLLHDMGEGLADNRSEFKATGRDWRTPPLWGIGLTQTVSGHTQFLHDGRARNLLEAVLWHGGEAQAAQQHVLSFNAEQRAALLAFLNSL
;
A
#
# COMPACT_ATOMS: atom_id res chain seq x y z
N MET A 1 -2.09 -37.93 71.86
CA MET A 1 -3.19 -38.19 70.92
C MET A 1 -4.02 -36.94 70.79
N PHE A 2 -3.99 -36.35 69.60
CA PHE A 2 -4.60 -35.07 69.22
C PHE A 2 -6.12 -35.17 69.09
N ARG A 3 -6.85 -34.09 69.42
CA ARG A 3 -7.56 -33.22 68.45
C ARG A 3 -8.57 -32.31 69.18
N ALA A 4 -8.24 -31.02 69.25
CA ALA A 4 -9.21 -29.94 69.45
C ALA A 4 -9.60 -29.41 68.06
N LEU A 5 -10.91 -29.33 67.77
CA LEU A 5 -11.44 -28.68 66.57
C LEU A 5 -11.58 -27.18 66.82
N LEU A 6 -10.81 -26.38 66.09
CA LEU A 6 -11.00 -24.94 65.91
C LEU A 6 -11.73 -24.72 64.58
N TYR A 7 -12.92 -24.11 64.64
CA TYR A 7 -13.62 -23.57 63.47
C TYR A 7 -13.10 -22.15 63.21
N LEU A 8 -12.42 -21.94 62.09
CA LEU A 8 -12.17 -20.62 61.50
C LEU A 8 -13.23 -20.36 60.41
N PRO A 9 -13.86 -19.18 60.33
CA PRO A 9 -14.64 -18.80 59.16
C PRO A 9 -13.71 -18.29 58.07
N ALA A 10 -13.74 -18.92 56.90
CA ALA A 10 -13.08 -18.44 55.70
C ALA A 10 -13.82 -17.20 55.17
N ALA A 11 -13.22 -16.03 55.32
CA ALA A 11 -13.64 -14.83 54.63
C ALA A 11 -13.24 -14.96 53.15
N LEU A 12 -14.24 -15.06 52.26
CA LEU A 12 -14.04 -14.90 50.82
C LEU A 12 -13.58 -13.47 50.53
N MET A 13 -12.29 -13.32 50.24
CA MET A 13 -11.75 -12.12 49.62
C MET A 13 -12.01 -12.22 48.11
N ALA A 14 -13.08 -11.58 47.65
CA ALA A 14 -13.31 -11.34 46.23
C ALA A 14 -12.29 -10.29 45.76
N LEU A 15 -11.13 -10.75 45.32
CA LEU A 15 -10.17 -9.94 44.57
C LEU A 15 -10.78 -9.65 43.20
N SER A 16 -11.39 -8.48 43.06
CA SER A 16 -11.66 -7.86 41.77
C SER A 16 -10.34 -7.68 41.03
N LEU A 17 -10.07 -8.55 40.06
CA LEU A 17 -9.04 -8.36 39.04
C LEU A 17 -9.43 -7.16 38.19
N THR A 18 -9.12 -5.95 38.65
CA THR A 18 -8.98 -4.80 37.76
C THR A 18 -7.75 -5.08 36.92
N ALA A 19 -7.95 -5.55 35.69
CA ALA A 19 -6.90 -5.46 34.68
C ALA A 19 -6.51 -3.98 34.59
N CYS A 20 -5.28 -3.65 34.95
CA CYS A 20 -4.74 -2.33 34.71
C CYS A 20 -4.76 -2.12 33.20
N ASP A 21 -5.57 -1.17 32.74
CA ASP A 21 -5.62 -0.75 31.35
C ASP A 21 -4.38 0.15 31.14
N ASP A 22 -3.23 -0.47 30.85
CA ASP A 22 -1.94 0.22 30.70
C ASP A 22 -1.86 1.08 29.42
N ALA A 23 -2.95 1.14 28.64
CA ALA A 23 -3.04 1.98 27.46
C ALA A 23 -3.07 3.47 27.81
N PRO A 24 -2.36 4.34 27.05
CA PRO A 24 -2.39 5.78 27.28
C PRO A 24 -3.80 6.32 27.07
N ARG A 25 -4.23 7.22 27.97
CA ARG A 25 -5.53 7.89 27.89
C ARG A 25 -5.41 9.29 27.28
N PHE A 26 -6.00 9.48 26.11
CA PHE A 26 -6.09 10.75 25.39
C PHE A 26 -7.39 11.48 25.75
N THR A 27 -7.26 12.65 26.37
CA THR A 27 -8.38 13.57 26.69
C THR A 27 -8.34 14.89 25.92
N LYS A 28 -7.28 15.11 25.14
CA LYS A 28 -7.05 16.27 24.27
C LYS A 28 -6.15 15.84 23.10
N ALA A 29 -6.19 16.58 22.00
CA ALA A 29 -5.22 16.35 20.93
C ALA A 29 -3.79 16.66 21.41
N GLU A 30 -2.84 15.91 20.87
CA GLU A 30 -1.42 16.18 21.02
C GLU A 30 -1.03 17.44 20.22
N PRO A 31 0.00 18.19 20.65
CA PRO A 31 0.47 19.34 19.91
C PRO A 31 0.79 19.02 18.43
N GLY A 32 0.12 19.75 17.53
CA GLY A 32 0.30 19.58 16.09
C GLY A 32 -0.33 18.31 15.50
N GLU A 33 -1.22 17.61 16.21
CA GLU A 33 -1.84 16.36 15.74
C GLU A 33 -2.65 16.53 14.43
N SER A 34 -3.16 17.73 14.14
CA SER A 34 -3.79 18.06 12.85
C SER A 34 -2.79 18.16 11.69
N ARG A 35 -1.50 18.38 11.96
CA ARG A 35 -0.41 18.51 10.96
C ARG A 35 0.20 17.15 10.65
N ALA A 36 -0.58 16.29 10.00
CA ALA A 36 -0.23 14.90 9.74
C ALA A 36 1.08 14.72 8.92
N GLY A 37 1.40 15.65 8.01
CA GLY A 37 2.65 15.70 7.25
C GLY A 37 3.62 16.80 7.72
N GLY A 38 3.50 17.27 8.96
CA GLY A 38 4.31 18.40 9.45
C GLY A 38 3.97 19.71 8.71
N ALA A 39 4.98 20.49 8.35
CA ALA A 39 4.84 21.72 7.58
C ALA A 39 4.37 21.49 6.12
N ALA A 40 4.48 20.26 5.60
CA ALA A 40 3.96 19.90 4.28
C ALA A 40 2.42 19.68 4.26
N THR A 41 1.76 19.67 5.42
CA THR A 41 0.32 19.41 5.55
C THR A 41 -0.54 20.48 4.86
N VAL A 42 -1.53 20.06 4.08
CA VAL A 42 -2.52 20.96 3.43
C VAL A 42 -3.90 20.87 4.09
N ASN A 43 -4.66 21.96 4.10
CA ASN A 43 -6.03 21.97 4.61
C ASN A 43 -7.04 21.88 3.46
N LYS A 44 -7.18 20.69 2.88
CA LYS A 44 -8.13 20.39 1.80
C LYS A 44 -8.85 19.08 2.11
N ARG A 45 -10.16 19.06 1.89
CA ARG A 45 -11.05 17.94 2.29
C ARG A 45 -12.05 17.54 1.21
N ASP A 46 -12.01 18.19 0.04
CA ASP A 46 -12.86 17.84 -1.09
C ASP A 46 -12.18 16.80 -1.98
N GLN A 47 -12.74 16.55 -3.16
CA GLN A 47 -12.24 15.60 -4.14
C GLN A 47 -10.79 15.85 -4.61
N ASN A 48 -10.22 17.03 -4.33
CA ASN A 48 -8.83 17.38 -4.66
C ASN A 48 -7.91 17.33 -3.44
N ALA A 49 -8.34 16.73 -2.33
CA ALA A 49 -7.56 16.66 -1.09
C ALA A 49 -6.19 15.99 -1.25
N PHE A 50 -6.04 15.12 -2.25
CA PHE A 50 -4.80 14.38 -2.50
C PHE A 50 -3.95 14.97 -3.63
N SER A 51 -4.42 16.00 -4.33
CA SER A 51 -3.77 16.54 -5.54
C SER A 51 -3.05 17.88 -5.32
N LEU A 52 -2.80 18.25 -4.06
CA LEU A 52 -2.10 19.50 -3.73
C LEU A 52 -0.60 19.26 -3.51
N PRO A 53 0.25 20.22 -3.90
CA PRO A 53 1.66 20.19 -3.52
C PRO A 53 1.84 20.40 -2.02
N SER A 54 2.97 19.92 -1.46
CA SER A 54 3.42 20.20 -0.10
C SER A 54 3.19 21.67 0.26
N ALA A 55 2.57 21.96 1.41
CA ALA A 55 2.16 23.32 1.76
C ALA A 55 3.33 24.31 1.88
N ASN A 56 4.49 23.82 2.31
CA ASN A 56 5.75 24.57 2.41
C ASN A 56 6.58 24.55 1.12
N LEU A 57 6.05 24.05 0.00
CA LEU A 57 6.75 24.08 -1.29
C LEU A 57 6.85 25.52 -1.82
N ALA A 58 8.09 25.94 -2.09
CA ALA A 58 8.39 27.26 -2.63
C ALA A 58 7.63 27.54 -3.93
N PRO A 59 7.09 28.75 -4.15
CA PRO A 59 6.33 29.08 -5.36
C PRO A 59 7.06 28.77 -6.67
N THR A 60 8.38 29.01 -6.72
CA THR A 60 9.23 28.74 -7.89
C THR A 60 9.30 27.26 -8.27
N ARG A 61 9.08 26.35 -7.31
CA ARG A 61 9.10 24.89 -7.53
C ARG A 61 7.74 24.30 -7.89
N ARG A 62 6.66 25.10 -7.79
CA ARG A 62 5.29 24.64 -8.14
C ARG A 62 5.11 24.41 -9.63
N LEU A 63 5.94 25.02 -10.48
CA LEU A 63 5.95 24.76 -11.91
C LEU A 63 6.35 23.31 -12.19
N ASP A 64 7.48 22.85 -11.65
CA ASP A 64 7.94 21.46 -11.79
C ASP A 64 6.89 20.46 -11.27
N PHE A 65 6.24 20.77 -10.13
CA PHE A 65 5.14 19.95 -9.61
C PHE A 65 3.98 19.86 -10.61
N SER A 66 3.58 20.98 -11.20
CA SER A 66 2.48 21.04 -12.16
C SER A 66 2.81 20.31 -13.47
N VAL A 67 4.06 20.39 -13.94
CA VAL A 67 4.53 19.67 -15.12
C VAL A 67 4.59 18.17 -14.84
N GLY A 68 5.13 17.75 -13.69
CA GLY A 68 5.12 16.35 -13.27
C GLY A 68 3.70 15.77 -13.17
N ASN A 69 2.77 16.54 -12.60
CA ASN A 69 1.35 16.18 -12.58
C ASN A 69 0.78 16.01 -14.00
N SER A 70 1.16 16.88 -14.93
CA SER A 70 0.74 16.76 -16.34
C SER A 70 1.15 15.41 -16.93
N PHE A 71 2.36 14.91 -16.66
CA PHE A 71 2.79 13.57 -17.11
C PHE A 71 2.13 12.42 -16.33
N PHE A 72 1.81 12.64 -15.06
CA PHE A 72 1.12 11.64 -14.23
C PHE A 72 -0.34 11.41 -14.66
N ARG A 73 -1.04 12.48 -15.07
CA ARG A 73 -2.48 12.44 -15.35
C ARG A 73 -2.86 12.15 -16.79
N ASN A 74 -2.01 12.53 -17.75
CA ASN A 74 -2.38 12.50 -19.16
C ASN A 74 -1.92 11.19 -19.81
N PRO A 75 -2.70 10.66 -20.75
CA PRO A 75 -2.37 9.40 -21.41
C PRO A 75 -1.11 9.50 -22.26
N TRP A 76 -0.33 8.43 -22.23
CA TRP A 76 0.67 8.10 -23.24
C TRP A 76 -0.02 7.56 -24.49
N VAL A 77 0.58 7.81 -25.65
CA VAL A 77 0.03 7.48 -26.96
C VAL A 77 0.82 6.33 -27.57
N ILE A 78 0.13 5.48 -28.32
CA ILE A 78 0.71 4.35 -29.04
C ILE A 78 1.68 4.86 -30.11
N ALA A 79 2.85 4.24 -30.20
CA ALA A 79 3.82 4.52 -31.24
C ALA A 79 3.44 3.87 -32.59
N PRO A 80 3.77 4.49 -33.74
CA PRO A 80 4.39 5.81 -33.89
C PRO A 80 3.37 6.95 -33.73
N SER A 81 3.79 8.06 -33.12
CA SER A 81 2.94 9.23 -32.90
C SER A 81 3.56 10.53 -33.40
N THR A 82 2.72 11.54 -33.67
CA THR A 82 3.20 12.89 -33.98
C THR A 82 3.58 13.69 -32.74
N THR A 83 3.22 13.23 -31.53
CA THR A 83 3.60 13.88 -30.26
C THR A 83 4.91 13.30 -29.74
N THR A 84 5.96 14.11 -29.65
CA THR A 84 7.29 13.63 -29.23
C THR A 84 7.46 13.49 -27.71
N ALA A 85 6.60 14.11 -26.89
CA ALA A 85 6.77 14.14 -25.44
C ALA A 85 6.02 13.02 -24.69
N ARG A 86 5.12 12.30 -25.37
CA ARG A 86 4.25 11.24 -24.79
C ARG A 86 4.00 10.10 -25.77
N ASP A 87 4.96 9.85 -26.65
CA ASP A 87 4.96 8.66 -27.51
C ASP A 87 5.51 7.46 -26.73
N GLY A 88 5.13 6.25 -27.14
CA GLY A 88 5.73 5.02 -26.63
C GLY A 88 4.87 4.19 -25.68
N LEU A 89 3.54 4.37 -25.66
CA LEU A 89 2.70 3.41 -24.93
C LEU A 89 3.00 2.00 -25.44
N GLY A 90 3.45 1.12 -24.55
CA GLY A 90 3.97 -0.17 -24.94
C GLY A 90 2.88 -1.12 -25.43
N PRO A 91 3.27 -2.22 -26.09
CA PRO A 91 2.33 -3.05 -26.84
C PRO A 91 1.36 -3.84 -25.96
N LEU A 92 1.80 -4.19 -24.74
CA LEU A 92 1.03 -4.76 -23.65
C LEU A 92 1.10 -3.82 -22.45
N PHE A 93 -0.04 -3.56 -21.82
CA PHE A 93 -0.14 -2.61 -20.71
C PHE A 93 -1.40 -2.87 -19.86
N ASN A 94 -1.45 -2.28 -18.67
CA ASN A 94 -2.65 -2.24 -17.81
C ASN A 94 -3.38 -0.91 -17.92
N THR A 95 -2.64 0.18 -18.14
CA THR A 95 -3.17 1.54 -18.32
C THR A 95 -2.26 2.36 -19.21
N ASN A 96 -2.70 3.56 -19.62
CA ASN A 96 -1.86 4.53 -20.33
C ASN A 96 -1.59 5.82 -19.54
N ALA A 97 -2.03 5.91 -18.28
CA ALA A 97 -1.68 7.00 -17.37
C ALA A 97 -1.73 6.53 -15.92
N CYS A 98 -0.81 7.02 -15.09
CA CYS A 98 -0.72 6.68 -13.67
C CYS A 98 -2.02 7.01 -12.93
N GLN A 99 -2.64 8.15 -13.23
CA GLN A 99 -3.87 8.60 -12.56
C GLN A 99 -5.08 7.69 -12.83
N ASN A 100 -5.10 6.89 -13.90
CA ASN A 100 -6.19 5.95 -14.13
C ASN A 100 -6.21 4.85 -13.07
N CYS A 101 -5.03 4.42 -12.59
CA CYS A 101 -4.89 3.52 -11.45
C CYS A 101 -5.08 4.29 -10.13
N HIS A 102 -4.39 5.42 -10.00
CA HIS A 102 -4.39 6.28 -8.82
C HIS A 102 -5.43 7.39 -8.93
N ILE A 103 -6.71 7.02 -8.76
CA ILE A 103 -7.88 7.89 -9.00
C ILE A 103 -7.76 9.19 -8.21
N LYS A 104 -7.48 10.31 -8.91
CA LYS A 104 -7.18 11.63 -8.30
C LYS A 104 -6.10 11.55 -7.20
N ASP A 105 -5.01 10.85 -7.48
CA ASP A 105 -3.92 10.54 -6.54
C ASP A 105 -4.37 9.68 -5.34
N GLY A 106 -5.60 9.17 -5.39
CA GLY A 106 -6.21 8.30 -4.39
C GLY A 106 -6.08 6.83 -4.72
N ARG A 107 -6.92 6.07 -4.04
CA ARG A 107 -6.93 4.61 -4.10
C ARG A 107 -7.68 4.15 -5.36
N GLY A 108 -7.23 3.04 -5.94
CA GLY A 108 -7.94 2.30 -6.98
C GLY A 108 -8.99 1.32 -6.42
N HIS A 109 -9.64 0.58 -7.31
CA HIS A 109 -10.61 -0.45 -6.96
C HIS A 109 -10.46 -1.72 -7.82
N PRO A 110 -11.01 -2.87 -7.38
CA PRO A 110 -11.18 -4.05 -8.21
C PRO A 110 -12.13 -3.76 -9.39
N PRO A 111 -12.08 -4.56 -10.47
CA PRO A 111 -13.02 -4.39 -11.58
C PRO A 111 -14.47 -4.56 -11.10
N LEU A 112 -15.37 -3.75 -11.66
CA LEU A 112 -16.81 -4.01 -11.55
C LEU A 112 -17.15 -5.27 -12.37
N PRO A 113 -18.27 -5.98 -12.09
CA PRO A 113 -18.62 -7.23 -12.75
C PRO A 113 -18.56 -7.18 -14.29
N ASP A 114 -19.04 -6.09 -14.88
CA ASP A 114 -19.09 -5.89 -16.34
C ASP A 114 -17.95 -5.00 -16.87
N ALA A 115 -16.90 -4.74 -16.07
CA ALA A 115 -15.81 -3.87 -16.49
C ALA A 115 -15.03 -4.50 -17.67
N PRO A 116 -14.72 -3.71 -18.73
CA PRO A 116 -13.96 -4.21 -19.88
C PRO A 116 -12.50 -4.54 -19.53
N ASN A 117 -12.00 -3.99 -18.42
CA ASN A 117 -10.63 -4.12 -17.93
C ASN A 117 -10.58 -3.93 -16.40
N ALA A 118 -9.44 -4.22 -15.80
CA ALA A 118 -9.15 -4.06 -14.38
C ALA A 118 -8.18 -2.91 -14.13
N VAL A 119 -8.39 -1.75 -14.80
CA VAL A 119 -7.43 -0.63 -14.87
C VAL A 119 -6.76 -0.26 -13.55
N SER A 120 -7.49 -0.23 -12.42
CA SER A 120 -6.95 0.16 -11.12
C SER A 120 -6.56 -1.00 -10.19
N MET A 121 -6.53 -2.23 -10.71
CA MET A 121 -6.14 -3.44 -10.00
C MET A 121 -5.18 -4.29 -10.85
N LEU A 122 -3.93 -4.40 -10.40
CA LEU A 122 -2.91 -5.22 -11.02
C LEU A 122 -3.00 -6.66 -10.51
N VAL A 123 -2.63 -7.63 -11.36
CA VAL A 123 -2.44 -9.02 -10.95
C VAL A 123 -0.98 -9.39 -11.15
N ARG A 124 -0.23 -9.54 -10.05
CA ARG A 124 1.15 -9.99 -10.09
C ARG A 124 1.21 -11.50 -10.23
N LEU A 125 2.10 -11.99 -11.09
CA LEU A 125 2.30 -13.40 -11.41
C LEU A 125 3.66 -13.87 -10.93
N SER A 126 3.76 -15.14 -10.54
CA SER A 126 5.03 -15.84 -10.33
C SER A 126 4.80 -17.35 -10.32
N ILE A 127 5.88 -18.12 -10.34
CA ILE A 127 5.87 -19.53 -9.92
C ILE A 127 6.56 -19.66 -8.54
N PRO A 128 6.53 -20.83 -7.88
CA PRO A 128 7.21 -21.03 -6.60
C PRO A 128 8.72 -20.83 -6.69
N ASP A 129 9.30 -20.29 -5.62
CA ASP A 129 10.74 -20.13 -5.49
C ASP A 129 11.47 -21.49 -5.50
N ALA A 130 12.60 -21.55 -6.19
CA ALA A 130 13.47 -22.72 -6.20
C ALA A 130 14.94 -22.31 -6.22
N GLN A 131 15.82 -23.16 -5.70
CA GLN A 131 17.27 -22.90 -5.61
C GLN A 131 17.93 -22.45 -6.93
N PRO A 132 17.58 -23.02 -8.11
CA PRO A 132 18.13 -22.55 -9.38
C PRO A 132 17.84 -21.07 -9.70
N TYR A 133 16.80 -20.49 -9.09
CA TYR A 133 16.39 -19.10 -9.30
C TYR A 133 16.89 -18.15 -8.20
N ALA A 134 17.75 -18.58 -7.28
CA ALA A 134 18.16 -17.77 -6.13
C ALA A 134 18.67 -16.37 -6.52
N LYS A 135 19.52 -16.28 -7.56
CA LYS A 135 20.03 -15.00 -8.07
C LYS A 135 18.93 -14.13 -8.70
N LEU A 136 18.00 -14.75 -9.41
CA LEU A 136 16.85 -14.07 -10.00
C LEU A 136 15.95 -13.48 -8.90
N ILE A 137 15.68 -14.25 -7.85
CA ILE A 137 14.90 -13.82 -6.68
C ILE A 137 15.61 -12.70 -5.92
N GLU A 138 16.94 -12.74 -5.80
CA GLU A 138 17.70 -11.65 -5.18
C GLU A 138 17.53 -10.32 -5.94
N GLN A 139 17.43 -10.35 -7.27
CA GLN A 139 17.38 -9.14 -8.11
C GLN A 139 15.97 -8.67 -8.43
N ILE A 140 15.03 -9.58 -8.70
CA ILE A 140 13.65 -9.28 -9.13
C ILE A 140 12.64 -9.52 -8.00
N GLY A 141 13.02 -10.28 -6.98
CA GLY A 141 12.15 -10.62 -5.84
C GLY A 141 11.26 -11.83 -6.07
N VAL A 142 11.12 -12.33 -7.30
CA VAL A 142 10.26 -13.45 -7.64
C VAL A 142 10.83 -14.26 -8.79
N VAL A 143 10.29 -15.45 -9.02
CA VAL A 143 10.42 -16.18 -10.28
C VAL A 143 9.21 -15.84 -11.17
N PRO A 144 9.36 -15.04 -12.24
CA PRO A 144 8.24 -14.68 -13.10
C PRO A 144 7.55 -15.90 -13.70
N GLU A 145 6.27 -15.77 -14.03
CA GLU A 145 5.57 -16.78 -14.81
C GLU A 145 6.21 -16.85 -16.22
N PRO A 146 6.55 -18.04 -16.74
CA PRO A 146 7.38 -18.17 -17.93
C PRO A 146 6.76 -17.64 -19.24
N VAL A 147 5.44 -17.55 -19.34
CA VAL A 147 4.69 -17.11 -20.53
C VAL A 147 4.26 -15.65 -20.41
N TYR A 148 3.85 -15.23 -19.21
CA TYR A 148 3.18 -13.96 -18.91
C TYR A 148 4.01 -13.02 -18.01
N GLY A 149 5.22 -13.42 -17.62
CA GLY A 149 6.12 -12.58 -16.84
C GLY A 149 5.66 -12.34 -15.40
N GLY A 150 5.96 -11.15 -14.86
CA GLY A 150 5.75 -10.80 -13.45
C GLY A 150 4.40 -10.13 -13.15
N GLN A 151 3.67 -9.69 -14.18
CA GLN A 151 2.42 -8.95 -14.07
C GLN A 151 1.56 -9.20 -15.31
N LEU A 152 0.29 -9.52 -15.10
CA LEU A 152 -0.66 -9.72 -16.19
C LEU A 152 -1.09 -8.39 -16.83
N GLN A 153 -0.96 -8.26 -18.14
CA GLN A 153 -1.35 -7.11 -18.97
C GLN A 153 -2.71 -7.36 -19.66
N ASP A 154 -3.78 -6.77 -19.13
CA ASP A 154 -5.15 -7.02 -19.61
C ASP A 154 -5.58 -6.15 -20.80
N MET A 155 -4.68 -5.28 -21.26
CA MET A 155 -4.83 -4.44 -22.46
C MET A 155 -3.65 -4.58 -23.42
N ALA A 156 -3.90 -4.23 -24.68
CA ALA A 156 -2.91 -4.27 -25.74
C ALA A 156 -3.21 -3.22 -26.83
N VAL A 157 -2.19 -2.85 -27.59
CA VAL A 157 -2.32 -2.01 -28.79
C VAL A 157 -2.88 -2.82 -29.98
N PRO A 158 -3.42 -2.16 -31.03
CA PRO A 158 -3.87 -2.88 -32.23
C PRO A 158 -2.77 -3.75 -32.84
N GLY A 159 -3.11 -5.01 -33.15
CA GLY A 159 -2.17 -5.98 -33.70
C GLY A 159 -1.47 -6.86 -32.65
N VAL A 160 -1.63 -6.56 -31.36
CA VAL A 160 -1.14 -7.38 -30.25
C VAL A 160 -2.33 -7.91 -29.44
N ALA A 161 -2.29 -9.18 -29.04
CA ALA A 161 -3.34 -9.77 -28.21
C ALA A 161 -3.11 -9.40 -26.73
N PRO A 162 -4.13 -8.99 -25.95
CA PRO A 162 -3.98 -8.84 -24.51
C PRO A 162 -3.64 -10.19 -23.86
N GLU A 163 -2.97 -10.16 -22.72
CA GLU A 163 -2.53 -11.40 -22.05
C GLU A 163 -3.70 -12.20 -21.47
N GLY A 164 -4.74 -11.51 -21.02
CA GLY A 164 -5.95 -12.12 -20.50
C GLY A 164 -6.95 -11.10 -20.00
N LYS A 165 -8.01 -11.58 -19.35
CA LYS A 165 -9.03 -10.76 -18.70
C LYS A 165 -9.18 -11.14 -17.24
N VAL A 166 -9.14 -10.11 -16.39
CA VAL A 166 -9.25 -10.23 -14.94
C VAL A 166 -10.71 -10.06 -14.52
N ARG A 167 -11.21 -10.98 -13.70
CA ARG A 167 -12.50 -10.91 -13.02
C ARG A 167 -12.32 -11.24 -11.54
N VAL A 168 -13.17 -10.65 -10.71
CA VAL A 168 -13.17 -10.91 -9.26
C VAL A 168 -14.60 -11.19 -8.83
N ASP A 169 -14.84 -12.41 -8.39
CA ASP A 169 -16.06 -12.78 -7.70
C ASP A 169 -15.82 -12.75 -6.19
N TYR A 170 -16.90 -12.84 -5.40
CA TYR A 170 -16.80 -12.79 -3.96
C TYR A 170 -17.65 -13.88 -3.30
N THR A 171 -17.04 -14.60 -2.37
CA THR A 171 -17.75 -15.48 -1.44
C THR A 171 -18.00 -14.74 -0.12
N PRO A 172 -19.24 -14.73 0.41
CA PRO A 172 -19.53 -14.09 1.69
C PRO A 172 -18.88 -14.85 2.86
N VAL A 173 -18.37 -14.12 3.85
CA VAL A 173 -17.79 -14.66 5.09
C VAL A 173 -18.39 -13.95 6.29
N ASN A 174 -19.14 -14.67 7.11
CA ASN A 174 -19.83 -14.09 8.27
C ASN A 174 -18.93 -14.01 9.49
N VAL A 175 -18.88 -12.83 10.12
CA VAL A 175 -18.17 -12.56 11.38
C VAL A 175 -19.15 -11.95 12.37
N ARG A 176 -19.09 -12.39 13.64
CA ARG A 176 -20.03 -11.98 14.70
C ARG A 176 -19.30 -11.29 15.85
N PHE A 177 -19.78 -10.10 16.24
CA PHE A 177 -19.36 -9.41 17.45
C PHE A 177 -19.92 -10.08 18.71
N LYS A 178 -19.29 -9.84 19.87
CA LYS A 178 -19.77 -10.39 21.16
C LYS A 178 -21.17 -9.90 21.55
N ASP A 179 -21.58 -8.73 21.07
CA ASP A 179 -22.94 -8.20 21.27
C ASP A 179 -24.00 -8.83 20.32
N GLY A 180 -23.59 -9.78 19.48
CA GLY A 180 -24.45 -10.49 18.55
C GLY A 180 -24.53 -9.89 17.15
N THR A 181 -24.00 -8.66 16.93
CA THR A 181 -23.99 -8.01 15.62
C THR A 181 -23.28 -8.86 14.57
N LEU A 182 -23.93 -9.08 13.43
CA LEU A 182 -23.37 -9.85 12.31
C LEU A 182 -22.82 -8.88 11.25
N VAL A 183 -21.61 -9.14 10.77
CA VAL A 183 -21.02 -8.47 9.61
C VAL A 183 -20.64 -9.54 8.58
N GLU A 184 -21.10 -9.34 7.35
CA GLU A 184 -20.72 -10.18 6.22
C GLU A 184 -19.51 -9.53 5.52
N LEU A 185 -18.39 -10.23 5.46
CA LEU A 185 -17.19 -9.85 4.72
C LEU A 185 -17.22 -10.48 3.32
N ARG A 186 -16.36 -9.98 2.43
CA ARG A 186 -16.16 -10.54 1.08
C ARG A 186 -14.79 -11.19 0.95
N LYS A 187 -14.74 -12.49 0.64
CA LYS A 187 -13.52 -13.19 0.23
C LYS A 187 -13.44 -13.19 -1.30
N PRO A 188 -12.41 -12.59 -1.91
CA PRO A 188 -12.29 -12.54 -3.36
C PRO A 188 -11.93 -13.91 -3.94
N ASP A 189 -12.47 -14.16 -5.12
CA ASP A 189 -12.12 -15.25 -6.02
C ASP A 189 -11.64 -14.62 -7.34
N LEU A 190 -10.32 -14.71 -7.58
CA LEU A 190 -9.68 -14.12 -8.75
C LEU A 190 -9.75 -15.09 -9.92
N GLN A 191 -10.29 -14.61 -11.03
CA GLN A 191 -10.47 -15.38 -12.25
C GLN A 191 -9.70 -14.72 -13.40
N ILE A 192 -8.78 -15.46 -14.01
CA ILE A 192 -8.09 -15.06 -15.24
C ILE A 192 -8.66 -15.87 -16.40
N THR A 193 -9.21 -15.17 -17.38
CA THR A 193 -9.88 -15.78 -18.54
C THR A 193 -9.28 -15.25 -19.83
N GLN A 194 -9.61 -15.88 -20.97
CA GLN A 194 -9.22 -15.41 -22.31
C GLN A 194 -7.70 -15.22 -22.48
N LEU A 195 -6.93 -16.20 -21.98
CA LEU A 195 -5.47 -16.20 -22.09
C LEU A 195 -5.00 -16.08 -23.54
N GLY A 196 -4.20 -15.06 -23.84
CA GLY A 196 -3.77 -14.70 -25.20
C GLY A 196 -2.59 -15.52 -25.74
N TYR A 197 -1.81 -16.16 -24.86
CA TYR A 197 -0.51 -16.76 -25.20
C TYR A 197 -0.38 -18.22 -24.78
N GLY A 198 -1.51 -18.92 -24.61
CA GLY A 198 -1.57 -20.32 -24.18
C GLY A 198 -1.73 -20.48 -22.67
N PRO A 199 -1.69 -21.73 -22.15
CA PRO A 199 -1.86 -21.98 -20.73
C PRO A 199 -0.71 -21.42 -19.90
N MET A 200 -1.02 -20.90 -18.71
CA MET A 200 -0.03 -20.58 -17.68
C MET A 200 0.63 -21.85 -17.13
N HIS A 201 1.79 -21.70 -16.51
CA HIS A 201 2.44 -22.74 -15.70
C HIS A 201 1.46 -23.27 -14.63
N PRO A 202 1.38 -24.60 -14.38
CA PRO A 202 0.41 -25.17 -13.44
C PRO A 202 0.54 -24.66 -12.00
N ASP A 203 1.76 -24.28 -11.59
CA ASP A 203 2.05 -23.74 -10.25
C ASP A 203 1.99 -22.20 -10.18
N THR A 204 1.34 -21.54 -11.15
CA THR A 204 1.23 -20.07 -11.15
C THR A 204 0.55 -19.57 -9.88
N ARG A 205 1.14 -18.55 -9.27
CA ARG A 205 0.66 -17.83 -8.10
C ARG A 205 0.25 -16.42 -8.49
N PHE A 206 -0.82 -15.94 -7.86
CA PHE A 206 -1.42 -14.65 -8.17
C PHE A 206 -1.43 -13.75 -6.94
N SER A 207 -1.25 -12.45 -7.14
CA SER A 207 -1.45 -11.43 -6.10
C SER A 207 -2.20 -10.25 -6.71
N ALA A 208 -3.48 -10.11 -6.36
CA ALA A 208 -4.32 -9.01 -6.78
C ALA A 208 -4.02 -7.75 -5.95
N ARG A 209 -3.76 -6.62 -6.60
CA ARG A 209 -3.28 -5.40 -5.95
C ARG A 209 -3.98 -4.16 -6.52
N ILE A 210 -4.81 -3.51 -5.72
CA ILE A 210 -5.36 -2.19 -6.06
C ILE A 210 -4.29 -1.10 -5.87
N ALA A 211 -4.37 -0.04 -6.66
CA ALA A 211 -3.46 1.10 -6.53
C ALA A 211 -3.59 1.78 -5.15
N PRO A 212 -2.49 2.03 -4.41
CA PRO A 212 -2.52 2.77 -3.15
C PRO A 212 -2.64 4.29 -3.39
N PRO A 213 -3.10 5.08 -2.39
CA PRO A 213 -3.00 6.54 -2.44
C PRO A 213 -1.55 7.04 -2.56
N MET A 214 -1.36 8.17 -3.24
CA MET A 214 -0.04 8.74 -3.56
C MET A 214 0.43 9.86 -2.61
N ILE A 215 -0.38 10.21 -1.61
CA ILE A 215 -0.08 11.33 -0.69
C ILE A 215 1.06 11.01 0.28
N GLY A 216 1.93 12.01 0.50
CA GLY A 216 2.96 11.98 1.53
C GLY A 216 4.12 11.00 1.28
N LEU A 217 4.20 10.37 0.12
CA LEU A 217 5.20 9.33 -0.12
C LEU A 217 6.65 9.82 0.00
N GLY A 218 6.94 11.08 -0.38
CA GLY A 218 8.26 11.67 -0.17
C GLY A 218 8.62 11.84 1.31
N LEU A 219 7.64 12.08 2.19
CA LEU A 219 7.86 12.11 3.64
C LEU A 219 8.22 10.72 4.18
N LEU A 220 7.60 9.66 3.64
CA LEU A 220 7.94 8.28 3.99
C LEU A 220 9.33 7.88 3.46
N GLU A 221 9.68 8.30 2.25
CA GLU A 221 11.02 8.12 1.69
C GLU A 221 12.08 8.80 2.58
N ALA A 222 11.74 9.95 3.17
CA ALA A 222 12.63 10.74 4.03
C ALA A 222 12.81 10.18 5.45
N ILE A 223 12.13 9.10 5.85
CA ILE A 223 12.38 8.44 7.15
C ILE A 223 13.71 7.68 7.07
N SER A 224 14.59 7.78 8.07
CA SER A 224 15.86 7.05 8.03
C SER A 224 15.68 5.53 8.13
N ASP A 225 16.56 4.74 7.50
CA ASP A 225 16.55 3.27 7.63
C ASP A 225 16.63 2.86 9.11
N VAL A 226 17.45 3.56 9.89
CA VAL A 226 17.62 3.30 11.32
C VAL A 226 16.31 3.46 12.07
N ASP A 227 15.52 4.49 11.79
CA ASP A 227 14.25 4.71 12.49
C ASP A 227 13.21 3.63 12.14
N ILE A 228 13.18 3.16 10.89
CA ILE A 228 12.31 2.03 10.49
C ILE A 228 12.76 0.74 11.18
N LEU A 229 14.06 0.44 11.12
CA LEU A 229 14.64 -0.80 11.66
C LEU A 229 14.58 -0.90 13.19
N ARG A 230 14.37 0.21 13.92
CA ARG A 230 14.09 0.15 15.36
C ARG A 230 12.86 -0.70 15.70
N ASN A 231 11.89 -0.79 14.79
CA ASN A 231 10.67 -1.57 14.98
C ASN A 231 10.83 -3.06 14.60
N THR A 232 12.05 -3.53 14.27
CA THR A 232 12.34 -4.93 13.97
C THR A 232 13.07 -5.67 15.10
N ASN A 233 13.35 -5.01 16.23
CA ASN A 233 14.19 -5.58 17.28
C ASN A 233 13.36 -6.20 18.42
N PRO A 234 13.28 -7.54 18.54
CA PRO A 234 12.53 -8.19 19.61
C PRO A 234 13.15 -7.98 21.00
N LYS A 235 14.45 -7.64 21.10
CA LYS A 235 15.13 -7.45 22.39
C LYS A 235 14.82 -6.12 23.07
N THR A 236 14.29 -5.16 22.32
CA THR A 236 13.84 -3.85 22.83
C THR A 236 12.32 -3.76 22.85
N ALA A 237 11.63 -4.85 22.54
CA ALA A 237 10.20 -4.94 22.52
C ALA A 237 9.74 -5.66 23.79
N ASP A 238 8.60 -5.26 24.35
CA ASP A 238 7.96 -6.03 25.43
C ASP A 238 7.66 -7.45 24.94
N GLU A 239 7.52 -8.43 25.84
CA GLU A 239 7.36 -9.86 25.46
C GLU A 239 6.15 -10.10 24.52
N ASP A 240 5.14 -9.24 24.58
CA ASP A 240 3.92 -9.29 23.75
C ASP A 240 3.91 -8.29 22.59
N ALA A 241 5.01 -7.58 22.34
CA ALA A 241 5.06 -6.54 21.31
C ALA A 241 5.14 -7.15 19.90
N ILE A 242 4.35 -6.59 18.98
CA ILE A 242 4.43 -6.94 17.55
C ILE A 242 5.75 -6.42 16.97
N VAL A 243 6.52 -7.31 16.34
CA VAL A 243 7.82 -7.00 15.75
C VAL A 243 7.73 -7.11 14.23
N GLY A 244 7.87 -5.98 13.54
CA GLY A 244 7.82 -5.98 12.07
C GLY A 244 9.08 -6.59 11.45
N ARG A 245 8.96 -7.05 10.21
CA ARG A 245 10.09 -7.57 9.41
C ARG A 245 10.42 -6.64 8.26
N ALA A 246 11.70 -6.34 8.09
CA ALA A 246 12.18 -5.61 6.93
C ALA A 246 12.16 -6.51 5.69
N ASN A 247 11.60 -6.01 4.58
CA ASN A 247 11.90 -6.59 3.28
C ASN A 247 13.23 -6.04 2.76
N TRP A 248 14.07 -6.91 2.23
CA TRP A 248 15.38 -6.54 1.68
C TRP A 248 15.33 -6.75 0.17
N VAL A 249 15.45 -5.67 -0.59
CA VAL A 249 15.10 -5.61 -2.02
C VAL A 249 16.25 -5.06 -2.83
N TRP A 250 16.30 -5.40 -4.12
CA TRP A 250 17.32 -4.91 -5.03
C TRP A 250 17.08 -3.43 -5.40
N ASP A 251 18.15 -2.63 -5.33
CA ASP A 251 18.17 -1.28 -5.89
C ASP A 251 18.91 -1.32 -7.24
N ASP A 252 18.18 -1.07 -8.33
CA ASP A 252 18.69 -1.14 -9.70
C ASP A 252 19.80 -0.13 -9.97
N ALA A 253 19.71 1.06 -9.37
CA ALA A 253 20.68 2.12 -9.58
C ALA A 253 21.97 1.86 -8.79
N GLN A 254 21.86 1.28 -7.59
CA GLN A 254 22.99 0.99 -6.71
C GLN A 254 23.57 -0.42 -6.90
N ASN A 255 22.88 -1.30 -7.63
CA ASN A 255 23.23 -2.70 -7.83
C ASN A 255 23.53 -3.45 -6.51
N LYS A 256 22.67 -3.27 -5.51
CA LYS A 256 22.80 -3.94 -4.22
C LYS A 256 21.44 -4.07 -3.53
N THR A 257 21.38 -4.98 -2.56
CA THR A 257 20.21 -5.16 -1.69
C THR A 257 20.15 -4.06 -0.61
N VAL A 258 19.00 -3.41 -0.47
CA VAL A 258 18.72 -2.33 0.49
C VAL A 258 17.35 -2.54 1.16
N LEU A 259 16.97 -1.65 2.08
CA LEU A 259 15.65 -1.69 2.74
C LEU A 259 14.53 -1.36 1.74
N GLY A 260 13.55 -2.24 1.65
CA GLY A 260 12.32 -2.02 0.90
C GLY A 260 11.30 -1.16 1.66
N ARG A 261 10.57 -0.30 0.94
CA ARG A 261 9.68 0.73 1.53
C ARG A 261 8.32 0.86 0.86
N PHE A 262 8.28 0.70 -0.46
CA PHE A 262 7.09 0.99 -1.27
C PHE A 262 6.49 -0.28 -1.90
N GLY A 263 5.25 -0.15 -2.37
CA GLY A 263 4.41 -1.29 -2.77
C GLY A 263 3.72 -1.97 -1.58
N TRP A 264 2.91 -2.99 -1.87
CA TRP A 264 2.12 -3.70 -0.87
C TRP A 264 2.94 -4.65 0.02
N LYS A 265 4.08 -5.13 -0.48
CA LYS A 265 5.02 -5.99 0.27
C LYS A 265 6.40 -5.34 0.44
N ALA A 266 6.45 -4.01 0.45
CA ALA A 266 7.70 -3.25 0.55
C ALA A 266 8.75 -3.68 -0.50
N GLY A 267 8.31 -4.04 -1.72
CA GLY A 267 9.17 -4.58 -2.78
C GLY A 267 10.05 -3.55 -3.49
N GLN A 268 9.84 -2.25 -3.25
CA GLN A 268 10.57 -1.17 -3.90
C GLN A 268 11.33 -0.31 -2.88
N PRO A 269 12.61 0.03 -3.13
CA PRO A 269 13.44 0.73 -2.16
C PRO A 269 13.17 2.23 -2.09
N ASN A 270 12.79 2.84 -3.22
CA ASN A 270 12.64 4.28 -3.35
C ASN A 270 11.57 4.61 -4.43
N LEU A 271 11.13 5.87 -4.47
CA LEU A 271 10.10 6.33 -5.39
C LEU A 271 10.58 6.38 -6.84
N ASN A 272 11.88 6.58 -7.09
CA ASN A 272 12.40 6.59 -8.45
C ASN A 272 12.27 5.22 -9.10
N GLN A 273 12.69 4.16 -8.41
CA GLN A 273 12.55 2.79 -8.90
C GLN A 273 11.07 2.38 -9.02
N GLN A 274 10.23 2.77 -8.05
CA GLN A 274 8.78 2.55 -8.15
C GLN A 274 8.17 3.20 -9.40
N ASN A 275 8.58 4.44 -9.74
CA ASN A 275 8.12 5.13 -10.95
C ASN A 275 8.64 4.45 -12.22
N VAL A 276 9.93 4.08 -12.27
CA VAL A 276 10.53 3.34 -13.40
C VAL A 276 9.83 2.01 -13.63
N HIS A 277 9.58 1.25 -12.57
CA HIS A 277 8.91 -0.05 -12.66
C HIS A 277 7.43 0.11 -13.05
N ALA A 278 6.75 1.18 -12.63
CA ALA A 278 5.39 1.48 -13.09
C ALA A 278 5.35 1.92 -14.57
N PHE A 279 6.32 2.72 -15.04
CA PHE A 279 6.41 3.08 -16.46
C PHE A 279 6.51 1.85 -17.35
N SER A 280 7.45 0.97 -17.03
CA SER A 280 7.69 -0.24 -17.84
C SER A 280 6.64 -1.32 -17.59
N GLY A 281 6.28 -1.59 -16.33
CA GLY A 281 5.37 -2.68 -16.00
C GLY A 281 3.89 -2.37 -16.18
N ASP A 282 3.45 -1.12 -16.02
CA ASP A 282 2.02 -0.79 -16.11
C ASP A 282 1.63 -0.19 -17.46
N MET A 283 2.60 0.43 -18.15
CA MET A 283 2.41 1.16 -19.42
C MET A 283 3.34 0.70 -20.55
N GLY A 284 4.28 -0.23 -20.31
CA GLY A 284 5.20 -0.75 -21.32
C GLY A 284 6.25 0.27 -21.81
N LEU A 285 6.51 1.33 -21.05
CA LEU A 285 7.42 2.42 -21.42
C LEU A 285 8.85 2.18 -20.92
N THR A 286 9.83 2.51 -21.76
CA THR A 286 11.25 2.43 -21.42
C THR A 286 11.78 3.67 -20.69
N THR A 287 12.80 3.45 -19.85
CA THR A 287 13.56 4.51 -19.16
C THR A 287 15.06 4.20 -19.23
N SER A 288 15.93 5.15 -18.88
CA SER A 288 17.38 4.89 -18.81
C SER A 288 17.75 3.78 -17.80
N LEU A 289 16.99 3.63 -16.71
CA LEU A 289 17.23 2.61 -15.68
C LEU A 289 16.64 1.24 -16.07
N ARG A 290 15.62 1.24 -16.94
CA ARG A 290 14.94 0.03 -17.44
C ARG A 290 14.63 0.21 -18.93
N PRO A 291 15.60 -0.08 -19.82
CA PRO A 291 15.48 0.15 -21.26
C PRO A 291 14.74 -1.00 -21.97
N PHE A 292 13.76 -1.61 -21.31
CA PHE A 292 13.00 -2.76 -21.81
C PHE A 292 11.59 -2.79 -21.17
N ASP A 293 10.65 -3.40 -21.87
CA ASP A 293 9.29 -3.69 -21.40
C ASP A 293 9.19 -5.11 -20.80
N ASP A 294 7.97 -5.57 -20.51
CA ASP A 294 7.69 -6.89 -19.95
C ASP A 294 7.36 -7.96 -21.02
N CYS A 295 7.55 -7.69 -22.32
CA CYS A 295 7.24 -8.66 -23.38
C CYS A 295 8.11 -9.92 -23.24
N THR A 296 7.49 -11.10 -23.13
CA THR A 296 8.18 -12.40 -23.03
C THR A 296 8.51 -13.01 -24.40
N ASP A 297 9.33 -14.06 -24.44
CA ASP A 297 9.62 -14.81 -25.68
C ASP A 297 8.37 -15.46 -26.30
N ALA A 298 7.33 -15.74 -25.49
CA ALA A 298 6.06 -16.26 -25.98
C ALA A 298 5.24 -15.19 -26.74
N GLN A 299 5.56 -13.91 -26.55
CA GLN A 299 4.78 -12.77 -27.02
C GLN A 299 5.45 -12.12 -28.24
N VAL A 300 5.60 -12.89 -29.32
CA VAL A 300 6.32 -12.47 -30.54
C VAL A 300 5.79 -11.15 -31.12
N ALA A 301 4.46 -10.98 -31.18
CA ALA A 301 3.84 -9.74 -31.69
C ALA A 301 4.14 -8.52 -30.80
N CYS A 302 4.27 -8.72 -29.49
CA CYS A 302 4.65 -7.67 -28.54
C CYS A 302 6.09 -7.20 -28.83
N LYS A 303 7.04 -8.14 -28.91
CA LYS A 303 8.46 -7.83 -29.21
C LYS A 303 8.69 -7.19 -30.58
N GLN A 304 7.81 -7.44 -31.54
CA GLN A 304 7.90 -6.91 -32.90
C GLN A 304 7.11 -5.61 -33.10
N ALA A 305 6.31 -5.19 -32.12
CA ALA A 305 5.52 -3.98 -32.23
C ALA A 305 6.44 -2.74 -32.25
N PRO A 306 6.03 -1.65 -32.93
CA PRO A 306 6.74 -0.39 -32.88
C PRO A 306 6.85 0.14 -31.44
N ASN A 307 8.00 0.71 -31.10
CA ASN A 307 8.19 1.46 -29.86
C ASN A 307 8.39 2.96 -30.17
N GLY A 308 8.33 3.79 -29.12
CA GLY A 308 8.53 5.23 -29.20
C GLY A 308 9.97 5.68 -28.95
N ASN A 309 10.95 4.77 -29.05
CA ASN A 309 12.35 5.14 -28.82
C ASN A 309 12.81 6.16 -29.86
N GLY A 310 13.69 7.06 -29.43
CA GLY A 310 14.29 8.06 -30.31
C GLY A 310 15.17 7.42 -31.40
N PRO A 311 15.54 8.19 -32.44
CA PRO A 311 16.32 7.69 -33.57
C PRO A 311 17.72 7.17 -33.17
N GLU A 312 18.25 7.60 -32.01
CA GLU A 312 19.52 7.14 -31.47
C GLU A 312 19.33 6.10 -30.34
N GLY A 313 18.10 5.61 -30.13
CA GLY A 313 17.74 4.65 -29.09
C GLY A 313 17.45 5.30 -27.74
N GLU A 314 17.12 6.59 -27.71
CA GLU A 314 16.71 7.28 -26.48
C GLU A 314 15.41 6.65 -25.94
N PRO A 315 15.30 6.46 -24.61
CA PRO A 315 14.10 5.88 -24.02
C PRO A 315 12.90 6.82 -24.14
N GLU A 316 11.71 6.24 -24.23
CA GLU A 316 10.43 6.95 -24.36
C GLU A 316 10.19 7.92 -23.19
N VAL A 317 10.61 7.52 -21.99
CA VAL A 317 10.63 8.39 -20.81
C VAL A 317 12.03 8.92 -20.60
N SER A 318 12.27 10.14 -21.08
CA SER A 318 13.54 10.85 -20.82
C SER A 318 13.79 11.07 -19.32
N ASP A 319 15.07 11.19 -18.94
CA ASP A 319 15.47 11.47 -17.56
C ASP A 319 14.82 12.75 -16.98
N ASN A 320 14.57 13.76 -17.83
CA ASN A 320 13.89 14.97 -17.39
C ASN A 320 12.40 14.73 -17.07
N ILE A 321 11.70 13.91 -17.88
CA ILE A 321 10.31 13.52 -17.58
C ILE A 321 10.27 12.70 -16.29
N LEU A 322 11.15 11.70 -16.16
CA LEU A 322 11.25 10.88 -14.95
C LEU A 322 11.52 11.72 -13.70
N ARG A 323 12.46 12.68 -13.78
CA ARG A 323 12.75 13.63 -12.70
C ARG A 323 11.52 14.43 -12.29
N LEU A 324 10.73 14.93 -13.25
CA LEU A 324 9.53 15.73 -12.97
C LEU A 324 8.42 14.88 -12.33
N VAL A 325 8.23 13.63 -12.78
CA VAL A 325 7.28 12.70 -12.17
C VAL A 325 7.74 12.28 -10.77
N LEU A 326 9.03 12.02 -10.57
CA LEU A 326 9.61 11.79 -9.24
C LEU A 326 9.36 12.98 -8.31
N PHE A 327 9.62 14.20 -8.79
CA PHE A 327 9.38 15.41 -8.02
C PHE A 327 7.90 15.57 -7.64
N TYR A 328 6.97 15.27 -8.56
CA TYR A 328 5.54 15.26 -8.30
C TYR A 328 5.16 14.24 -7.21
N THR A 329 5.55 12.98 -7.37
CA THR A 329 5.22 11.89 -6.43
C THR A 329 5.81 12.09 -5.03
N ARG A 330 6.96 12.77 -4.92
CA ARG A 330 7.54 13.16 -3.63
C ARG A 330 6.77 14.26 -2.93
N ASN A 331 6.17 15.17 -3.69
CA ASN A 331 5.60 16.42 -3.16
C ASN A 331 4.07 16.46 -3.13
N LEU A 332 3.38 15.33 -3.28
CA LEU A 332 1.95 15.25 -3.00
C LEU A 332 1.71 15.36 -1.49
N ALA A 333 0.97 16.40 -1.09
CA ALA A 333 0.78 16.75 0.30
C ALA A 333 -0.11 15.76 1.05
N VAL A 334 0.11 15.66 2.36
CA VAL A 334 -0.79 14.99 3.28
C VAL A 334 -1.89 15.97 3.70
N PRO A 335 -3.19 15.61 3.59
CA PRO A 335 -4.27 16.46 4.10
C PRO A 335 -4.26 16.48 5.63
N ALA A 336 -4.69 17.60 6.20
CA ALA A 336 -4.78 17.77 7.65
C ALA A 336 -5.75 16.75 8.26
N ARG A 337 -5.33 16.17 9.39
CA ARG A 337 -6.19 15.30 10.19
C ARG A 337 -7.38 16.11 10.72
N ARG A 338 -8.56 15.50 10.67
CA ARG A 338 -9.84 16.13 10.99
C ARG A 338 -10.21 15.88 12.44
N ASP A 339 -10.94 16.83 13.03
CA ASP A 339 -11.72 16.68 14.27
C ASP A 339 -10.93 16.14 15.48
N VAL A 340 -9.64 16.47 15.55
CA VAL A 340 -8.67 15.91 16.50
C VAL A 340 -9.03 16.11 17.97
N ASP A 341 -9.76 17.19 18.29
CA ASP A 341 -10.18 17.54 19.65
C ASP A 341 -11.60 17.08 19.99
N THR A 342 -12.34 16.48 19.05
CA THR A 342 -13.70 16.06 19.33
C THR A 342 -13.72 14.87 20.29
N PRO A 343 -14.64 14.84 21.28
CA PRO A 343 -14.67 13.75 22.28
C PRO A 343 -14.77 12.35 21.67
N GLN A 344 -15.49 12.21 20.56
CA GLN A 344 -15.66 10.93 19.89
C GLN A 344 -14.37 10.44 19.19
N VAL A 345 -13.61 11.33 18.55
CA VAL A 345 -12.31 11.00 17.93
C VAL A 345 -11.28 10.66 18.99
N LEU A 346 -11.27 11.36 20.13
CA LEU A 346 -10.39 11.05 21.26
C LEU A 346 -10.75 9.69 21.90
N ALA A 347 -12.04 9.41 22.08
CA ALA A 347 -12.49 8.08 22.52
C ALA A 347 -12.07 6.98 21.54
N GLY A 348 -12.22 7.22 20.24
CA GLY A 348 -11.76 6.30 19.20
C GLY A 348 -10.25 6.07 19.20
N LYS A 349 -9.45 7.12 19.45
CA LYS A 349 -8.00 7.01 19.60
C LYS A 349 -7.65 6.12 20.79
N ASN A 350 -8.33 6.28 21.93
CA ASN A 350 -8.13 5.39 23.08
C ASN A 350 -8.42 3.93 22.72
N LEU A 351 -9.53 3.66 22.03
CA LEU A 351 -9.91 2.31 21.58
C LEU A 351 -8.92 1.72 20.57
N PHE A 352 -8.34 2.54 19.69
CA PHE A 352 -7.27 2.14 18.78
C PHE A 352 -6.03 1.68 19.54
N TYR A 353 -5.66 2.38 20.62
CA TYR A 353 -4.53 2.01 21.46
C TYR A 353 -4.82 0.79 22.33
N GLN A 354 -6.04 0.70 22.87
CA GLN A 354 -6.51 -0.41 23.68
C GLN A 354 -6.57 -1.72 22.88
N ALA A 355 -6.97 -1.64 21.61
CA ALA A 355 -6.93 -2.78 20.71
C ALA A 355 -5.49 -3.16 20.28
N GLY A 356 -4.48 -2.32 20.51
CA GLY A 356 -3.10 -2.60 20.12
C GLY A 356 -2.77 -2.26 18.66
N CYS A 357 -3.62 -1.54 17.93
CA CYS A 357 -3.42 -1.23 16.52
C CYS A 357 -2.11 -0.46 16.23
N GLN A 358 -1.69 0.39 17.17
CA GLN A 358 -0.43 1.16 17.16
C GLN A 358 0.83 0.28 17.16
N GLY A 359 0.70 -1.03 17.43
CA GLY A 359 1.80 -1.98 17.34
C GLY A 359 2.48 -1.94 15.97
N CYS A 360 1.69 -2.05 14.90
CA CYS A 360 2.13 -1.94 13.50
C CYS A 360 1.90 -0.52 12.95
N HIS A 361 0.75 0.08 13.26
CA HIS A 361 0.39 1.42 12.81
C HIS A 361 1.06 2.50 13.66
N LYS A 362 2.40 2.49 13.69
CA LYS A 362 3.23 3.41 14.48
C LYS A 362 2.85 4.86 14.20
N PRO A 363 2.42 5.63 15.23
CA PRO A 363 1.81 6.94 15.02
C PRO A 363 2.73 7.94 14.34
N THR A 364 4.01 8.02 14.72
CA THR A 364 4.88 9.15 14.39
C THR A 364 6.28 8.74 13.93
N PHE A 365 6.85 9.55 13.04
CA PHE A 365 8.28 9.56 12.70
C PHE A 365 8.79 11.01 12.60
N THR A 366 10.09 11.20 12.70
CA THR A 366 10.76 12.43 12.29
C THR A 366 11.55 12.15 11.03
N THR A 367 11.32 12.92 9.96
CA THR A 367 12.08 12.75 8.72
C THR A 367 13.52 13.24 8.88
N ALA A 368 14.43 12.61 8.15
CA ALA A 368 15.86 12.89 8.21
C ALA A 368 16.19 14.31 7.73
N ALA A 369 17.27 14.87 8.27
CA ALA A 369 17.74 16.21 7.89
C ALA A 369 18.25 16.28 6.44
N ASN A 370 18.68 15.14 5.88
CA ASN A 370 19.20 14.99 4.52
C ASN A 370 18.16 14.41 3.55
N ALA A 371 16.87 14.68 3.76
CA ALA A 371 15.82 14.31 2.82
C ALA A 371 16.14 14.82 1.40
N ALA A 372 15.75 14.05 0.37
CA ALA A 372 16.01 14.42 -1.03
C ALA A 372 15.39 15.78 -1.40
N GLU A 373 14.28 16.13 -0.76
CA GLU A 373 13.59 17.41 -0.93
C GLU A 373 13.66 18.22 0.37
N PRO A 374 14.09 19.49 0.33
CA PRO A 374 14.27 20.31 1.54
C PRO A 374 12.95 20.56 2.30
N GLU A 375 11.82 20.68 1.59
CA GLU A 375 10.50 20.80 2.21
C GLU A 375 10.06 19.56 3.02
N LEU A 376 10.71 18.42 2.80
CA LEU A 376 10.39 17.15 3.48
C LEU A 376 11.35 16.82 4.62
N ALA A 377 12.41 17.62 4.83
CA ALA A 377 13.40 17.41 5.88
C ALA A 377 12.90 17.89 7.26
N ASN A 378 13.34 17.20 8.32
CA ASN A 378 13.07 17.56 9.72
C ASN A 378 11.57 17.76 10.07
N GLN A 379 10.71 16.95 9.46
CA GLN A 379 9.26 16.99 9.68
C GLN A 379 8.88 15.95 10.74
N LEU A 380 8.19 16.38 11.80
CA LEU A 380 7.42 15.47 12.64
C LEU A 380 6.13 15.09 11.89
N ILE A 381 6.08 13.85 11.44
CA ILE A 381 5.00 13.30 10.62
C ILE A 381 4.22 12.24 11.39
N ARG A 382 2.96 11.99 10.98
CA ARG A 382 2.04 11.07 11.66
C ARG A 382 1.45 9.99 10.74
N PRO A 383 2.26 9.10 10.14
CA PRO A 383 1.79 8.18 9.10
C PRO A 383 0.89 7.05 9.60
N TYR A 384 0.95 6.71 10.90
CA TYR A 384 0.32 5.49 11.43
C TYR A 384 0.74 4.24 10.65
N SER A 385 2.05 4.04 10.53
CA SER A 385 2.66 2.95 9.77
C SER A 385 4.13 2.86 10.14
N ASP A 386 4.63 1.66 10.42
CA ASP A 386 6.06 1.37 10.57
C ASP A 386 6.79 1.05 9.26
N LEU A 387 6.06 0.90 8.15
CA LEU A 387 6.59 0.51 6.83
C LEU A 387 7.19 -0.91 6.79
N LEU A 388 6.93 -1.73 7.80
CA LEU A 388 7.44 -3.10 7.89
C LEU A 388 6.40 -4.12 7.47
N LEU A 389 6.87 -5.34 7.18
CA LEU A 389 6.05 -6.50 6.89
C LEU A 389 5.50 -7.12 8.17
N HIS A 390 4.23 -7.47 8.13
CA HIS A 390 3.54 -8.23 9.16
C HIS A 390 2.81 -9.42 8.57
N ASP A 391 2.78 -10.52 9.31
CA ASP A 391 1.93 -11.66 8.97
C ASP A 391 0.48 -11.30 9.28
N MET A 392 -0.34 -11.13 8.25
CA MET A 392 -1.74 -10.75 8.38
C MET A 392 -2.71 -11.95 8.39
N GLY A 393 -2.17 -13.17 8.48
CA GLY A 393 -2.93 -14.41 8.57
C GLY A 393 -3.42 -14.97 7.23
N GLU A 394 -3.90 -16.22 7.28
CA GLU A 394 -4.42 -16.96 6.12
C GLU A 394 -5.55 -16.24 5.38
N GLY A 395 -6.37 -15.47 6.12
CA GLY A 395 -7.47 -14.71 5.52
C GLY A 395 -7.01 -13.71 4.47
N LEU A 396 -5.80 -13.17 4.62
CA LEU A 396 -5.20 -12.18 3.70
C LEU A 396 -4.01 -12.75 2.91
N ALA A 397 -3.80 -14.06 2.92
CA ALA A 397 -2.71 -14.67 2.17
C ALA A 397 -2.97 -14.62 0.66
N ASP A 398 -1.97 -14.22 -0.13
CA ASP A 398 -1.95 -14.35 -1.59
C ASP A 398 -1.08 -15.53 -2.07
N ASN A 399 -0.44 -16.24 -1.14
CA ASN A 399 0.46 -17.37 -1.39
C ASN A 399 1.65 -17.08 -2.32
N ARG A 400 1.90 -15.81 -2.65
CA ARG A 400 2.97 -15.35 -3.54
C ARG A 400 4.07 -14.66 -2.75
N SER A 401 5.31 -15.14 -2.85
CA SER A 401 6.47 -14.48 -2.24
C SER A 401 6.84 -13.20 -3.00
N GLU A 402 7.58 -12.31 -2.34
CA GLU A 402 8.21 -11.14 -2.94
C GLU A 402 9.45 -10.74 -2.13
N PHE A 403 10.63 -11.07 -2.64
CA PHE A 403 11.89 -11.08 -1.91
C PHE A 403 11.77 -11.92 -0.65
N LYS A 404 11.89 -11.30 0.54
CA LYS A 404 11.74 -11.99 1.83
C LYS A 404 10.30 -11.99 2.35
N ALA A 405 9.37 -11.33 1.68
CA ALA A 405 7.96 -11.36 2.04
C ALA A 405 7.33 -12.70 1.64
N THR A 406 6.64 -13.34 2.59
CA THR A 406 5.84 -14.54 2.34
C THR A 406 4.47 -14.18 1.73
N GLY A 407 3.68 -15.20 1.40
CA GLY A 407 2.29 -15.01 0.95
C GLY A 407 1.37 -14.32 1.96
N ARG A 408 1.72 -14.34 3.25
CA ARG A 408 0.93 -13.74 4.34
C ARG A 408 1.41 -12.36 4.75
N ASP A 409 2.54 -11.94 4.21
CA ASP A 409 3.22 -10.73 4.61
C ASP A 409 2.68 -9.53 3.84
N TRP A 410 2.28 -8.50 4.57
CA TRP A 410 1.90 -7.22 4.01
C TRP A 410 2.61 -6.09 4.74
N ARG A 411 3.04 -5.08 3.98
CA ARG A 411 3.56 -3.86 4.55
C ARG A 411 2.43 -3.09 5.21
N THR A 412 2.63 -2.58 6.42
CA THR A 412 1.70 -1.63 7.04
C THR A 412 1.55 -0.38 6.14
N PRO A 413 0.37 -0.11 5.54
CA PRO A 413 0.18 1.12 4.75
C PRO A 413 -0.04 2.32 5.67
N PRO A 414 0.41 3.54 5.30
CA PRO A 414 0.07 4.74 6.04
C PRO A 414 -1.45 4.95 6.07
N LEU A 415 -2.00 5.40 7.19
CA LEU A 415 -3.44 5.67 7.34
C LEU A 415 -3.83 7.11 6.96
N TRP A 416 -2.89 7.89 6.43
CA TRP A 416 -3.15 9.26 5.98
C TRP A 416 -4.31 9.34 5.00
N GLY A 417 -5.24 10.25 5.28
CA GLY A 417 -6.36 10.55 4.40
C GLY A 417 -7.33 9.38 4.24
N ILE A 418 -7.24 8.31 5.02
CA ILE A 418 -8.04 7.10 4.82
C ILE A 418 -9.54 7.41 4.88
N GLY A 419 -9.96 8.34 5.74
CA GLY A 419 -11.34 8.82 5.83
C GLY A 419 -11.80 9.71 4.66
N LEU A 420 -10.89 10.12 3.77
CA LEU A 420 -11.21 10.87 2.55
C LEU A 420 -11.31 10.00 1.29
N THR A 421 -11.08 8.67 1.41
CA THR A 421 -11.12 7.75 0.27
C THR A 421 -12.42 7.86 -0.53
N GLN A 422 -13.58 7.91 0.15
CA GLN A 422 -14.88 8.09 -0.52
C GLN A 422 -14.97 9.41 -1.29
N THR A 423 -14.46 10.49 -0.70
CA THR A 423 -14.53 11.84 -1.27
C THR A 423 -13.61 12.00 -2.49
N VAL A 424 -12.43 11.37 -2.46
CA VAL A 424 -11.42 11.48 -3.53
C VAL A 424 -11.64 10.44 -4.62
N SER A 425 -11.74 9.16 -4.25
CA SER A 425 -11.84 8.04 -5.19
C SER A 425 -13.28 7.68 -5.58
N GLY A 426 -14.29 8.13 -4.84
CA GLY A 426 -15.70 7.80 -5.11
C GLY A 426 -16.15 6.43 -4.57
N HIS A 427 -15.30 5.72 -3.82
CA HIS A 427 -15.61 4.41 -3.23
C HIS A 427 -14.89 4.21 -1.88
N THR A 428 -15.18 3.11 -1.18
CA THR A 428 -14.61 2.74 0.15
C THR A 428 -14.04 1.33 0.17
N GLN A 429 -13.27 0.97 -0.85
CA GLN A 429 -12.68 -0.37 -0.95
C GLN A 429 -11.25 -0.37 -0.41
N PHE A 430 -10.98 -1.20 0.59
CA PHE A 430 -9.73 -1.24 1.35
C PHE A 430 -9.05 -2.61 1.29
N LEU A 431 -7.85 -2.67 1.88
CA LEU A 431 -6.89 -3.78 1.79
C LEU A 431 -6.23 -3.90 0.40
N HIS A 432 -5.30 -4.84 0.27
CA HIS A 432 -4.45 -4.96 -0.93
C HIS A 432 -5.26 -5.25 -2.19
N ASP A 433 -6.40 -5.92 -2.09
CA ASP A 433 -7.25 -6.35 -3.21
C ASP A 433 -8.64 -5.71 -3.20
N GLY A 434 -8.86 -4.67 -2.38
CA GLY A 434 -10.13 -3.95 -2.33
C GLY A 434 -11.33 -4.75 -1.78
N ARG A 435 -11.11 -5.89 -1.12
CA ARG A 435 -12.21 -6.74 -0.63
C ARG A 435 -13.10 -6.08 0.42
N ALA A 436 -12.52 -5.26 1.31
CA ALA A 436 -13.24 -4.64 2.41
C ALA A 436 -13.99 -3.40 1.94
N ARG A 437 -15.32 -3.34 2.13
CA ARG A 437 -16.19 -2.24 1.68
C ARG A 437 -16.22 -1.04 2.63
N ASN A 438 -15.61 -1.17 3.81
CA ASN A 438 -15.49 -0.12 4.80
C ASN A 438 -14.34 -0.46 5.77
N LEU A 439 -14.01 0.49 6.65
CA LEU A 439 -12.92 0.33 7.61
C LEU A 439 -13.18 -0.74 8.66
N LEU A 440 -14.44 -0.98 9.04
CA LEU A 440 -14.77 -2.05 9.99
C LEU A 440 -14.50 -3.42 9.34
N GLU A 441 -14.94 -3.63 8.11
CA GLU A 441 -14.62 -4.86 7.36
C GLU A 441 -13.10 -5.04 7.21
N ALA A 442 -12.35 -3.97 6.96
CA ALA A 442 -10.90 -4.04 6.85
C ALA A 442 -10.27 -4.52 8.16
N VAL A 443 -10.69 -3.95 9.30
CA VAL A 443 -10.24 -4.39 10.64
C VAL A 443 -10.60 -5.86 10.89
N LEU A 444 -11.79 -6.31 10.50
CA LEU A 444 -12.24 -7.69 10.73
C LEU A 444 -11.48 -8.74 9.90
N TRP A 445 -10.83 -8.33 8.81
CA TRP A 445 -9.94 -9.18 8.02
C TRP A 445 -8.55 -9.37 8.63
N HIS A 446 -8.16 -8.56 9.63
CA HIS A 446 -6.85 -8.68 10.25
C HIS A 446 -6.76 -10.01 11.02
N GLY A 447 -5.76 -10.83 10.67
CA GLY A 447 -5.37 -12.05 11.38
C GLY A 447 -3.88 -12.06 11.67
N GLY A 448 -3.29 -13.24 11.87
CA GLY A 448 -1.85 -13.39 12.12
C GLY A 448 -1.41 -12.58 13.35
N GLU A 449 -0.40 -11.73 13.19
CA GLU A 449 0.10 -10.84 14.26
C GLU A 449 -0.97 -9.86 14.77
N ALA A 450 -1.93 -9.49 13.91
CA ALA A 450 -3.02 -8.57 14.27
C ALA A 450 -4.27 -9.29 14.84
N GLN A 451 -4.21 -10.61 15.04
CA GLN A 451 -5.35 -11.40 15.50
C GLN A 451 -5.90 -10.93 16.85
N ALA A 452 -5.02 -10.59 17.80
CA ALA A 452 -5.42 -10.11 19.12
C ALA A 452 -6.19 -8.78 19.04
N ALA A 453 -5.71 -7.85 18.21
CA ALA A 453 -6.37 -6.57 17.97
C ALA A 453 -7.76 -6.75 17.35
N GLN A 454 -7.87 -7.65 16.37
CA GLN A 454 -9.15 -7.98 15.74
C GLN A 454 -10.15 -8.57 16.75
N GLN A 455 -9.71 -9.48 17.63
CA GLN A 455 -10.56 -10.04 18.69
C GLN A 455 -10.97 -9.00 19.73
N HIS A 456 -10.10 -8.03 20.03
CA HIS A 456 -10.43 -6.93 20.92
C HIS A 456 -11.54 -6.06 20.31
N VAL A 457 -11.44 -5.71 19.03
CA VAL A 457 -12.50 -4.98 18.32
C VAL A 457 -13.81 -5.77 18.25
N LEU A 458 -13.76 -7.10 18.10
CA LEU A 458 -14.96 -7.95 18.16
C LEU A 458 -15.68 -7.91 19.52
N SER A 459 -15.00 -7.45 20.58
CA SER A 459 -15.61 -7.24 21.89
C SER A 459 -16.28 -5.87 22.07
N PHE A 460 -15.99 -4.90 21.19
CA PHE A 460 -16.55 -3.56 21.27
C PHE A 460 -18.04 -3.55 21.04
N ASN A 461 -18.76 -2.74 21.83
CA ASN A 461 -20.17 -2.43 21.63
C ASN A 461 -20.37 -1.42 20.49
N ALA A 462 -21.63 -1.07 20.17
CA ALA A 462 -21.95 -0.17 19.07
C ALA A 462 -21.31 1.22 19.19
N GLU A 463 -21.28 1.81 20.39
CA GLU A 463 -20.70 3.14 20.63
C GLU A 463 -19.18 3.12 20.47
N GLN A 464 -18.52 2.09 20.98
CA GLN A 464 -17.08 1.89 20.83
C GLN A 464 -16.70 1.70 19.36
N ARG A 465 -17.46 0.89 18.60
CA ARG A 465 -17.25 0.75 17.15
C ARG A 465 -17.40 2.08 16.42
N ALA A 466 -18.43 2.86 16.75
CA ALA A 466 -18.64 4.18 16.17
C ALA A 466 -17.51 5.15 16.52
N ALA A 467 -17.00 5.12 17.74
CA ALA A 467 -15.87 5.94 18.16
C ALA A 467 -14.57 5.55 17.44
N LEU A 468 -14.24 4.24 17.37
CA LEU A 468 -13.10 3.75 16.61
C LEU A 468 -13.16 4.19 15.15
N LEU A 469 -14.33 4.04 14.51
CA LEU A 469 -14.53 4.49 13.14
C LEU A 469 -14.43 6.01 13.00
N ALA A 470 -14.89 6.80 13.98
CA ALA A 470 -14.72 8.25 13.96
C ALA A 470 -13.22 8.63 13.99
N PHE A 471 -12.42 7.96 14.81
CA PHE A 471 -10.96 8.15 14.83
C PHE A 471 -10.32 7.80 13.48
N LEU A 472 -10.60 6.62 12.93
CA LEU A 472 -10.02 6.20 11.65
C LEU A 472 -10.47 7.11 10.50
N ASN A 473 -11.73 7.54 10.48
CA ASN A 473 -12.24 8.50 9.50
C ASN A 473 -11.73 9.92 9.71
N SER A 474 -11.07 10.22 10.83
CA SER A 474 -10.42 11.50 11.07
C SER A 474 -9.02 11.57 10.45
N LEU A 475 -8.36 10.41 10.25
CA LEU A 475 -7.00 10.25 9.69
C LEU A 475 -6.85 10.65 8.22
#